data_AF-A0A8S9NAD5-F1
#
_entry.id   AF-A0A8S9NAD5-F1
#
_cell.length_a   1.000
_cell.length_b   1.000
_cell.length_c   1.000
_cell.angle_alpha   90.00
_cell.angle_beta   90.00
_cell.angle_gamma   90.00
#
_symmetry.space_group_name_H-M   'P 1'
#
loop_
_entity.id
_entity.type
_entity.pdbx_description
1 polymer ?
#
loop_
_entity_poly.entity_id
_entity_poly.type
_entity_poly.pdbx_seq_one_letter_code
_entity_poly.pdbx_strand_id
1 'polypeptide(L)'
;MSKLLTAPNPELAETIRNKCLSLSNWYGLIPALFPNAKHVYGIMTGSMEPYVKKLRHYAGDLPLVSHDYGISEGWIAAAKVTPRLSREEAMFAVIPNLGYFEFLPVSEREGEQEPVGLIEVKIGQE
;
A
#
# COMPACT_ATOMS: atom_id res chain seq x y z
N MET A 1 4.12 -6.92 25.97
CA MET A 1 5.07 -6.11 26.77
C MET A 1 6.16 -5.61 25.85
N SER A 2 6.10 -4.33 25.47
CA SER A 2 6.97 -3.68 24.49
C SER A 2 8.37 -3.42 25.05
N LYS A 3 9.35 -4.22 24.61
CA LYS A 3 10.80 -4.03 24.84
C LYS A 3 11.41 -2.85 24.06
N LEU A 4 10.60 -1.89 23.60
CA LEU A 4 11.06 -0.95 22.57
C LEU A 4 11.84 0.24 23.11
N LEU A 5 11.62 0.68 24.35
CA LEU A 5 12.37 1.78 24.98
C LEU A 5 12.37 1.62 26.52
N THR A 6 13.15 0.67 27.05
CA THR A 6 13.18 0.40 28.50
C THR A 6 14.15 1.29 29.29
N ALA A 7 15.08 1.99 28.65
CA ALA A 7 16.01 2.94 29.27
C ALA A 7 16.56 3.93 28.23
N PRO A 8 17.08 5.11 28.65
CA PRO A 8 17.80 6.03 27.76
C PRO A 8 18.98 5.31 27.10
N ASN A 9 19.04 5.37 25.77
CA ASN A 9 20.15 4.80 24.99
C ASN A 9 20.81 5.91 24.14
N PRO A 10 21.82 6.62 24.68
CA PRO A 10 22.49 7.71 23.98
C PRO A 10 23.32 7.24 22.78
N GLU A 11 23.84 6.01 22.80
CA GLU A 11 24.59 5.44 21.68
C GLU A 11 23.70 5.21 20.45
N LEU A 12 22.48 4.70 20.67
CA LEU A 12 21.48 4.56 19.62
C LEU A 12 21.08 5.92 19.06
N ALA A 13 20.88 6.93 19.92
CA ALA A 13 20.53 8.28 19.49
C ALA A 13 21.63 8.89 18.60
N GLU A 14 22.89 8.74 18.99
CA GLU A 14 24.04 9.22 18.23
C GLU A 14 24.19 8.48 16.88
N THR A 15 23.93 7.16 16.87
CA THR A 15 23.91 6.36 15.64
C THR A 15 22.84 6.84 14.67
N ILE A 16 21.61 7.09 15.15
CA ILE A 16 20.52 7.63 14.32
C ILE A 16 20.89 9.02 13.80
N ARG A 17 21.43 9.89 14.65
CA ARG A 17 21.88 11.24 14.25
C ARG A 17 22.90 11.18 13.12
N ASN A 18 23.93 10.34 13.26
CA ASN A 18 24.97 10.20 12.25
C ASN A 18 24.44 9.62 10.93
N LYS A 19 23.51 8.65 10.99
CA LYS A 19 22.80 8.15 9.80
C LYS A 19 21.97 9.22 9.11
N CYS A 20 21.22 10.04 9.85
CA CYS A 20 20.43 11.11 9.25
C CYS A 20 21.31 12.19 8.61
N LEU A 21 22.46 12.50 9.21
CA LEU A 21 23.41 13.49 8.67
C LEU A 21 24.18 12.99 7.44
N SER A 22 24.39 11.67 7.31
CA SER A 22 25.07 11.10 6.14
C SER A 22 24.17 11.00 4.91
N LEU A 23 22.84 11.10 5.07
CA LEU A 23 21.89 11.02 3.97
C LEU A 23 21.81 12.33 3.19
N SER A 24 22.03 12.25 1.89
CA SER A 24 21.81 13.36 0.96
C SER A 24 20.34 13.42 0.58
N ASN A 25 19.68 14.55 0.86
CA ASN A 25 18.26 14.78 0.55
C ASN A 25 17.30 13.72 1.09
N TRP A 26 17.64 13.02 2.19
CA TRP A 26 16.80 11.98 2.81
C TRP A 26 16.44 10.79 1.90
N TYR A 27 17.15 10.60 0.79
CA TYR A 27 16.94 9.47 -0.10
C TYR A 27 17.31 8.16 0.61
N GLY A 28 16.43 7.16 0.60
CA GLY A 28 16.71 5.87 1.25
C GLY A 28 16.76 5.92 2.78
N LEU A 29 16.06 6.88 3.39
CA LEU A 29 15.93 6.99 4.85
C LEU A 29 15.44 5.69 5.51
N ILE A 30 14.42 5.04 4.92
CA ILE A 30 13.78 3.86 5.49
C ILE A 30 14.78 2.70 5.64
N PRO A 31 15.50 2.27 4.59
CA PRO A 31 16.51 1.22 4.74
C PRO A 31 17.71 1.66 5.60
N ALA A 32 18.04 2.96 5.65
CA ALA A 32 19.12 3.45 6.52
C ALA A 32 18.80 3.32 8.02
N LEU A 33 17.57 3.70 8.41
CA LEU A 33 17.10 3.58 9.79
C LEU A 33 16.72 2.14 10.16
N PHE A 34 16.05 1.44 9.24
CA PHE A 34 15.57 0.07 9.41
C PHE A 34 16.24 -0.87 8.41
N PRO A 35 17.49 -1.30 8.66
CA PRO A 35 18.25 -2.13 7.71
C PRO A 35 17.60 -3.51 7.47
N ASN A 36 16.77 -3.98 8.39
CA ASN A 36 16.07 -5.26 8.28
C ASN A 36 14.68 -5.14 7.62
N ALA A 37 14.27 -3.95 7.15
CA ALA A 37 13.00 -3.77 6.47
C ALA A 37 13.01 -4.49 5.12
N LYS A 38 11.98 -5.33 4.86
CA LYS A 38 11.87 -6.09 3.62
C LYS A 38 11.02 -5.39 2.56
N HIS A 39 10.02 -4.64 3.00
CA HIS A 39 9.09 -3.90 2.15
C HIS A 39 8.42 -2.79 2.97
N VAL A 40 7.88 -1.81 2.27
CA VAL A 40 6.99 -0.79 2.84
C VAL A 40 5.57 -1.21 2.55
N TYR A 41 4.76 -1.37 3.59
CA TYR A 41 3.38 -1.81 3.51
C TYR A 41 2.43 -0.65 3.79
N GLY A 42 1.51 -0.37 2.87
CA GLY A 42 0.55 0.73 3.04
C GLY A 42 -0.37 0.92 1.84
N ILE A 43 -1.36 1.79 1.99
CA ILE A 43 -2.29 2.15 0.90
C ILE A 43 -1.60 3.16 -0.01
N MET A 44 -1.50 2.84 -1.29
CA MET A 44 -0.75 3.59 -2.29
C MET A 44 -1.58 3.89 -3.55
N THR A 45 -2.88 3.61 -3.51
CA THR A 45 -3.80 3.70 -4.64
C THR A 45 -4.79 4.85 -4.44
N GLY A 46 -5.44 5.27 -5.53
CA GLY A 46 -6.48 6.29 -5.50
C GLY A 46 -5.92 7.63 -5.03
N SER A 47 -6.53 8.22 -4.00
CA SER A 47 -6.09 9.52 -3.47
C SER A 47 -4.66 9.53 -2.91
N MET A 48 -4.08 8.36 -2.64
CA MET A 48 -2.71 8.23 -2.15
C MET A 48 -1.64 8.20 -3.25
N GLU A 49 -2.02 8.05 -4.52
CA GLU A 49 -1.09 7.99 -5.67
C GLU A 49 -0.09 9.15 -5.75
N PRO A 50 -0.49 10.43 -5.51
CA PRO A 50 0.46 11.55 -5.56
C PRO A 50 1.58 11.44 -4.52
N TYR A 51 1.37 10.71 -3.42
CA TYR A 51 2.36 10.54 -2.37
C TYR A 51 3.35 9.40 -2.66
N VAL A 52 3.00 8.48 -3.56
CA VAL A 52 3.83 7.31 -3.91
C VAL A 52 5.20 7.74 -4.42
N LYS A 53 5.26 8.82 -5.22
CA LYS A 53 6.53 9.37 -5.73
C LYS A 53 7.47 9.83 -4.61
N LYS A 54 6.93 10.53 -3.59
CA LYS A 54 7.70 10.95 -2.41
C LYS A 54 8.06 9.76 -1.53
N LEU A 55 7.15 8.80 -1.37
CA LEU A 55 7.41 7.59 -0.59
C LEU A 55 8.53 6.75 -1.21
N ARG A 56 8.56 6.63 -2.55
CA ARG A 56 9.65 5.96 -3.28
C ARG A 56 11.00 6.58 -2.97
N HIS A 57 11.08 7.92 -2.90
CA HIS A 57 12.31 8.64 -2.56
C HIS A 57 12.86 8.23 -1.18
N TYR A 58 12.00 8.14 -0.17
CA TYR A 58 12.43 7.70 1.18
C TYR A 58 12.67 6.19 1.29
N ALA A 59 11.95 5.39 0.52
CA ALA A 59 12.07 3.93 0.50
C ALA A 59 13.31 3.43 -0.27
N GLY A 60 13.84 4.24 -1.20
CA GLY A 60 14.91 3.82 -2.10
C GLY A 60 14.50 2.58 -2.89
N ASP A 61 15.31 1.53 -2.82
CA ASP A 61 15.10 0.26 -3.53
C ASP A 61 14.07 -0.67 -2.89
N LEU A 62 13.57 -0.33 -1.68
CA LEU A 62 12.61 -1.18 -0.99
C LEU A 62 11.32 -1.37 -1.81
N PRO A 63 10.82 -2.61 -1.92
CA PRO A 63 9.51 -2.88 -2.47
C PRO A 63 8.42 -2.11 -1.73
N LEU A 64 7.57 -1.43 -2.50
CA LEU A 64 6.31 -0.87 -2.02
C LEU A 64 5.24 -1.92 -2.28
N VAL A 65 4.47 -2.25 -1.26
CA VAL A 65 3.41 -3.27 -1.32
C VAL A 65 2.11 -2.63 -0.87
N SER A 66 1.11 -2.67 -1.73
CA SER A 66 -0.24 -2.19 -1.44
C SER A 66 -0.87 -3.02 -0.33
N HIS A 67 -1.55 -2.34 0.59
CA HIS A 67 -2.40 -2.96 1.60
C HIS A 67 -3.67 -3.53 0.99
N ASP A 68 -4.34 -4.44 1.70
CA ASP A 68 -5.66 -4.94 1.31
C ASP A 68 -6.70 -3.82 1.18
N TYR A 69 -7.71 -4.04 0.34
CA TYR A 69 -8.80 -3.10 0.09
C TYR A 69 -9.98 -3.40 1.00
N GLY A 70 -10.38 -2.40 1.77
CA GLY A 70 -11.50 -2.48 2.71
C GLY A 70 -12.02 -1.11 3.10
N ILE A 71 -13.19 -1.12 3.72
CA ILE A 71 -13.91 0.04 4.22
C ILE A 71 -14.38 -0.25 5.65
N SER A 72 -14.90 0.76 6.35
CA SER A 72 -15.42 0.58 7.71
C SER A 72 -16.53 -0.48 7.82
N GLU A 73 -17.25 -0.73 6.73
CA GLU A 73 -18.34 -1.72 6.64
C GLU A 73 -17.82 -3.16 6.46
N GLY A 74 -16.58 -3.33 5.99
CA GLY A 74 -16.01 -4.65 5.77
C GLY A 74 -14.75 -4.67 4.92
N TRP A 75 -14.06 -5.81 4.99
CA TRP A 75 -12.96 -6.14 4.10
C TRP A 75 -13.51 -6.61 2.76
N ILE A 76 -12.94 -6.14 1.65
CA ILE A 76 -13.47 -6.41 0.31
C ILE A 76 -12.51 -7.30 -0.49
N ALA A 77 -11.24 -6.90 -0.60
CA ALA A 77 -10.30 -7.56 -1.50
C ALA A 77 -8.89 -7.58 -0.94
N ALA A 78 -8.16 -8.67 -1.22
CA ALA A 78 -6.74 -8.76 -0.89
C ALA A 78 -5.87 -8.13 -1.99
N ALA A 79 -4.81 -7.45 -1.59
CA ALA A 79 -3.83 -6.94 -2.54
C ALA A 79 -3.05 -8.10 -3.18
N LYS A 80 -3.07 -8.17 -4.51
CA LYS A 80 -2.31 -9.18 -5.25
C LYS A 80 -0.85 -8.77 -5.28
N VAL A 81 -0.04 -9.41 -4.44
CA VAL A 81 1.42 -9.24 -4.45
C VAL A 81 2.01 -9.95 -5.67
N THR A 82 2.10 -9.24 -6.80
CA THR A 82 2.75 -9.78 -8.00
C THR A 82 4.21 -9.31 -8.03
N PRO A 83 5.20 -10.22 -7.94
CA PRO A 83 6.61 -9.84 -7.87
C PRO A 83 7.21 -9.25 -9.15
N ARG A 84 6.43 -9.17 -10.25
CA ARG A 84 6.92 -8.80 -11.60
C ARG A 84 6.14 -7.68 -12.31
N LEU A 85 5.03 -7.21 -11.77
CA LEU A 85 4.31 -6.08 -12.37
C LEU A 85 5.02 -4.77 -12.01
N SER A 86 5.02 -3.82 -12.93
CA SER A 86 5.41 -2.44 -12.64
C SER A 86 4.69 -2.03 -11.37
N ARG A 87 5.46 -1.58 -10.38
CA ARG A 87 5.07 -1.31 -8.99
C ARG A 87 3.95 -0.26 -8.83
N GLU A 88 3.40 0.21 -9.94
CA GLU A 88 2.39 1.26 -10.07
C GLU A 88 0.98 0.69 -10.34
N GLU A 89 0.86 -0.59 -10.72
CA GLU A 89 -0.45 -1.24 -10.92
C GLU A 89 -0.79 -2.16 -9.75
N ALA A 90 -1.43 -1.58 -8.73
CA ALA A 90 -1.99 -2.36 -7.63
C ALA A 90 -3.27 -3.07 -8.10
N MET A 91 -3.23 -4.40 -8.11
CA MET A 91 -4.41 -5.23 -8.40
C MET A 91 -4.97 -5.80 -7.09
N PHE A 92 -6.29 -5.81 -6.97
CA PHE A 92 -6.99 -6.36 -5.81
C PHE A 92 -7.87 -7.52 -6.25
N ALA A 93 -7.85 -8.61 -5.47
CA ALA A 93 -8.70 -9.77 -5.69
C ALA A 93 -9.79 -9.80 -4.62
N VAL A 94 -11.06 -9.63 -5.03
CA VAL A 94 -12.22 -9.72 -4.14
C VAL A 94 -12.27 -11.10 -3.51
N ILE A 95 -12.42 -11.16 -2.19
CA ILE A 95 -12.52 -12.43 -1.47
C ILE A 95 -14.01 -12.77 -1.32
N PRO A 96 -14.54 -13.73 -2.09
CA PRO A 96 -15.99 -13.99 -2.20
C PRO A 96 -16.62 -14.46 -0.88
N ASN A 97 -15.80 -14.93 0.06
CA ASN A 97 -16.21 -15.43 1.36
C ASN A 97 -16.32 -14.34 2.44
N LEU A 98 -16.00 -13.08 2.13
CA LEU A 98 -16.18 -11.95 3.06
C LEU A 98 -17.58 -11.33 3.00
N GLY A 99 -18.29 -11.52 1.89
CA GLY A 99 -19.62 -10.94 1.68
C GLY A 99 -20.16 -11.25 0.29
N TYR A 100 -21.41 -10.87 0.06
CA TYR A 100 -21.99 -10.88 -1.27
C TYR A 100 -21.68 -9.54 -1.95
N PHE A 101 -21.02 -9.59 -3.11
CA PHE A 101 -20.56 -8.40 -3.83
C PHE A 101 -21.27 -8.30 -5.18
N GLU A 102 -21.83 -7.11 -5.43
CA GLU A 102 -22.49 -6.73 -6.66
C GLU A 102 -21.83 -5.47 -7.22
N PHE A 103 -21.76 -5.36 -8.54
CA PHE A 103 -21.11 -4.25 -9.23
C PHE A 103 -22.13 -3.52 -10.10
N LEU A 104 -22.28 -2.23 -9.88
CA LEU A 104 -23.07 -1.38 -10.75
C LEU A 104 -22.17 -0.85 -11.88
N PRO A 105 -22.46 -1.12 -13.16
CA PRO A 105 -21.62 -0.63 -14.25
C PRO A 105 -21.61 0.90 -14.30
N VAL A 106 -20.46 1.50 -14.61
CA VAL A 106 -20.37 2.93 -14.81
C VAL A 106 -20.70 3.23 -16.27
N SER A 107 -21.84 3.88 -16.52
CA SER A 107 -22.22 4.32 -17.87
C SER A 107 -22.49 5.82 -17.87
N GLU A 108 -22.10 6.51 -18.94
CA GLU A 108 -22.34 7.96 -19.12
C GLU A 108 -23.83 8.31 -19.28
N ARG A 109 -24.72 7.30 -19.36
CA ARG A 109 -26.15 7.51 -19.56
C ARG A 109 -26.88 7.33 -18.23
N GLU A 110 -27.59 8.37 -17.82
CA GLU A 110 -28.52 8.31 -16.69
C GLU A 110 -29.64 7.32 -17.01
N GLY A 111 -29.63 6.18 -16.32
CA GLY A 111 -30.66 5.14 -16.37
C GLY A 111 -30.46 4.14 -15.25
N GLU A 112 -31.54 3.51 -14.77
CA GLU A 112 -31.45 2.40 -13.81
C GLU A 112 -30.69 1.25 -14.46
N GLN A 113 -29.51 0.95 -13.91
CA GLN A 113 -28.69 -0.17 -14.37
C GLN A 113 -28.86 -1.33 -13.39
N GLU A 114 -28.98 -2.54 -13.92
CA GLU A 114 -29.02 -3.73 -13.09
C GLU A 114 -27.61 -4.06 -12.58
N PRO A 115 -27.45 -4.36 -11.28
CA PRO A 115 -26.17 -4.79 -10.74
C PRO A 115 -25.79 -6.16 -11.31
N VAL A 116 -24.49 -6.35 -11.55
CA VAL A 116 -23.94 -7.64 -11.99
C VAL A 116 -23.21 -8.33 -10.83
N GLY A 117 -23.30 -9.65 -10.78
CA GLY A 117 -22.59 -10.43 -9.75
C GLY A 117 -21.08 -10.47 -9.97
N LEU A 118 -20.31 -10.80 -8.92
CA LEU A 118 -18.84 -10.90 -8.98
C LEU A 118 -18.29 -11.81 -10.10
N ILE A 119 -19.04 -12.83 -10.53
CA ILE A 119 -18.62 -13.74 -11.61
C ILE A 119 -19.00 -13.25 -13.02
N GLU A 120 -19.84 -12.22 -13.10
CA GLU A 120 -20.44 -11.72 -14.35
C GLU A 120 -19.75 -10.45 -14.85
N VAL A 121 -18.77 -9.94 -14.10
CA VAL A 121 -17.96 -8.77 -14.49
C VAL A 121 -17.10 -9.05 -15.73
N LYS A 122 -17.00 -8.07 -16.62
CA LYS A 122 -16.19 -8.16 -17.84
C LYS A 122 -14.85 -7.46 -17.65
N ILE A 123 -13.80 -8.04 -18.22
CA ILE A 123 -12.45 -7.47 -18.18
C ILE A 123 -12.45 -6.13 -18.94
N GLY A 124 -11.95 -5.07 -18.29
CA GLY A 124 -11.83 -3.74 -18.88
C GLY A 124 -13.12 -2.91 -18.89
N GLN A 125 -14.17 -3.39 -18.21
CA GLN A 125 -15.38 -2.60 -17.98
C GLN A 125 -15.22 -1.78 -16.69
N GLU A 126 -15.48 -0.48 -16.79
CA GLU A 126 -15.59 0.43 -15.64
C GLU A 126 -17.02 0.48 -15.10
#